data_AF-A0AAX2E761-F1
#
_entry.id   AF-A0AAX2E761-F1
#
_cell.length_a   1.000
_cell.length_b   1.000
_cell.length_c   1.000
_cell.angle_alpha   90.00
_cell.angle_beta   90.00
_cell.angle_gamma   90.00
#
_symmetry.space_group_name_H-M   'P 1'
#
loop_
_entity.id
_entity.type
_entity.pdbx_description
1 polymer ?
#
loop_
_entity_poly.entity_id
_entity_poly.type
_entity_poly.pdbx_seq_one_letter_code
_entity_poly.pdbx_strand_id
1 'polypeptide(L)'
;MSGYVANSPKGYRNKGIEPVDLGAQRWAEYKDLPAKAETQSPTAGCSFTKPCKLADGVINYASSFIPTEAVKEYGEFALLGGRETDAAGNLSLRKISGNIPAASGSFMLGANALASAGVSCGGLCRSAVGGGAVTSGVVAGSLLGVIAMLAPSSLGDSALYTEEQLKSLSAGRTRVRLHIEEQADGTLKGYGYNTEKRRDWEMIPVVRFQIRDQQQVADLGDGVTLIWTPAVDPSSTSGIPPLEAAPQAPPIWIYPPTEQADTIIVSPLYPPEYQDFILVFPPGSGVQPLYIVMNVRKTSGTASGEGEDIQGVWLIGANSGVGVPIPKEVGDALRGRDFKSFNAFRAAFWKAIAETAIVEQFVKQNISRVRSGRAPRAREIDSIGGRMSYELHHLERVSEGGGVYDIDNLRVNTPRNHIDLHRSEKG
;
A
#
# COMPACT_ATOMS: atom_id res chain seq x y z
N MET A 1 75.95 -21.14 -20.60
CA MET A 1 75.77 -20.15 -19.52
C MET A 1 75.40 -20.90 -18.26
N SER A 2 76.10 -20.55 -17.18
CA SER A 2 76.07 -21.01 -15.78
C SER A 2 74.97 -22.00 -15.34
N GLY A 3 75.39 -23.21 -14.98
CA GLY A 3 74.62 -24.18 -14.19
C GLY A 3 74.70 -23.83 -12.71
N TYR A 4 73.55 -23.77 -12.05
CA TYR A 4 73.48 -23.51 -10.61
C TYR A 4 73.87 -24.78 -9.84
N VAL A 5 74.97 -24.70 -9.09
CA VAL A 5 75.43 -25.73 -8.15
C VAL A 5 74.73 -25.52 -6.81
N ALA A 6 74.13 -26.56 -6.26
CA ALA A 6 73.47 -26.50 -4.95
C ALA A 6 74.51 -26.39 -3.82
N ASN A 7 74.41 -25.34 -3.00
CA ASN A 7 75.18 -25.23 -1.76
C ASN A 7 74.56 -26.12 -0.67
N SER A 8 75.42 -26.87 0.04
CA SER A 8 75.01 -27.67 1.19
C SER A 8 74.55 -26.79 2.37
N PRO A 9 73.59 -27.23 3.20
CA PRO A 9 73.08 -26.43 4.30
C PRO A 9 74.15 -26.22 5.37
N LYS A 10 74.40 -24.95 5.73
CA LYS A 10 75.20 -24.60 6.91
C LYS A 10 74.43 -25.02 8.17
N GLY A 11 75.04 -25.92 8.96
CA GLY A 11 74.48 -26.37 10.22
C GLY A 11 74.33 -25.23 11.22
N TYR A 12 73.11 -25.01 11.69
CA TYR A 12 72.84 -24.30 12.93
C TYR A 12 72.64 -25.32 14.04
N ARG A 13 73.54 -25.26 15.03
CA ARG A 13 73.41 -25.92 16.32
C ARG A 13 72.23 -25.31 17.07
N ASN A 14 71.19 -26.09 17.34
CA ASN A 14 70.38 -25.94 18.54
C ASN A 14 70.13 -27.34 19.10
N LYS A 15 70.83 -27.66 20.19
CA LYS A 15 70.59 -28.86 21.00
C LYS A 15 69.44 -28.55 21.96
N GLY A 16 68.39 -29.38 21.94
CA GLY A 16 67.63 -29.72 23.16
C GLY A 16 66.50 -28.79 23.62
N ILE A 17 65.81 -28.07 22.73
CA ILE A 17 64.52 -27.44 23.07
C ILE A 17 63.57 -27.78 21.92
N GLU A 18 62.48 -28.49 22.21
CA GLU A 18 61.41 -28.72 21.22
C GLU A 18 60.92 -27.38 20.69
N PRO A 19 60.63 -27.25 19.37
CA PRO A 19 60.06 -26.03 18.84
C PRO A 19 58.71 -25.79 19.51
N VAL A 20 58.64 -24.77 20.36
CA VAL A 20 57.38 -24.28 20.90
C VAL A 20 56.59 -23.77 19.70
N ASP A 21 55.49 -24.45 19.38
CA ASP A 21 54.54 -23.99 18.38
C ASP A 21 53.82 -22.74 18.93
N LEU A 22 54.42 -21.58 18.67
CA LEU A 22 53.86 -20.26 18.97
C LEU A 22 52.53 -20.04 18.25
N GLY A 23 52.22 -20.81 17.20
CA GLY A 23 50.91 -20.89 16.61
C GLY A 23 49.92 -21.49 17.59
N ALA A 24 50.15 -22.73 18.06
CA ALA A 24 49.26 -23.44 18.97
C ALA A 24 48.95 -22.67 20.28
N GLN A 25 49.91 -21.93 20.85
CA GLN A 25 49.66 -21.05 22.00
C GLN A 25 48.75 -19.86 21.65
N ARG A 26 48.89 -19.27 20.46
CA ARG A 26 48.01 -18.19 19.99
C ARG A 26 46.57 -18.66 19.75
N TRP A 27 46.35 -19.90 19.33
CA TRP A 27 44.99 -20.43 19.11
C TRP A 27 44.23 -20.73 20.42
N ALA A 28 44.94 -20.91 21.54
CA ALA A 28 44.31 -21.14 22.84
C ALA A 28 43.69 -19.86 23.43
N GLU A 29 44.23 -18.67 23.12
CA GLU A 29 43.68 -17.37 23.56
C GLU A 29 42.40 -16.95 22.81
N TYR A 30 42.04 -17.62 21.71
CA TYR A 30 40.86 -17.28 20.89
C TYR A 30 39.58 -18.04 21.28
N LYS A 31 39.64 -19.00 22.21
CA LYS A 31 38.45 -19.80 22.58
C LYS A 31 37.44 -19.07 23.49
N ASP A 32 37.84 -17.97 24.12
CA ASP A 32 37.01 -17.25 25.09
C ASP A 32 36.69 -15.80 24.68
N LEU A 33 36.65 -15.51 23.38
CA LEU A 33 36.05 -14.25 22.92
C LEU A 33 34.52 -14.37 23.04
N PRO A 34 33.84 -13.49 23.80
CA PRO A 34 32.38 -13.44 23.76
C PRO A 34 31.95 -13.22 22.31
N ALA A 35 30.84 -13.87 21.90
CA ALA A 35 30.27 -13.72 20.57
C ALA A 35 30.27 -12.24 20.19
N LYS A 36 31.01 -11.90 19.12
CA LYS A 36 31.12 -10.54 18.62
C LYS A 36 29.69 -10.04 18.42
N ALA A 37 29.31 -9.01 19.17
CA ALA A 37 28.01 -8.37 19.01
C ALA A 37 27.81 -8.11 17.52
N GLU A 38 26.76 -8.68 16.94
CA GLU A 38 26.42 -8.48 15.55
C GLU A 38 26.39 -6.98 15.30
N THR A 39 27.37 -6.51 14.53
CA THR A 39 27.41 -5.13 14.07
C THR A 39 26.10 -4.89 13.32
N GLN A 40 25.15 -4.19 13.94
CA GLN A 40 23.96 -3.72 13.24
C GLN A 40 24.44 -2.89 12.05
N SER A 41 24.32 -3.45 10.85
CA SER A 41 24.59 -2.74 9.61
C SER A 41 23.74 -1.46 9.58
N PRO A 42 24.30 -0.33 9.13
CA PRO A 42 23.58 0.94 9.15
C PRO A 42 22.31 0.84 8.28
N THR A 43 21.15 0.95 8.93
CA THR A 43 19.80 0.92 8.35
C THR A 43 19.52 2.00 7.29
N ALA A 44 20.41 2.99 7.16
CA ALA A 44 20.25 4.14 6.27
C ALA A 44 20.33 3.79 4.77
N GLY A 45 20.88 2.62 4.41
CA GLY A 45 21.11 2.20 3.02
C GLY A 45 20.13 1.16 2.46
N CYS A 46 19.36 0.47 3.30
CA CYS A 46 18.55 -0.66 2.86
C CYS A 46 17.28 -0.23 2.09
N SER A 47 16.72 -1.16 1.31
CA SER A 47 15.41 -1.05 0.64
C SER A 47 14.65 -2.37 0.78
N PHE A 48 13.33 -2.34 0.69
CA PHE A 48 12.49 -3.53 0.73
C PHE A 48 12.49 -4.25 -0.63
N THR A 49 12.49 -3.47 -1.70
CA THR A 49 12.59 -3.96 -3.08
C THR A 49 13.65 -3.17 -3.83
N LYS A 50 14.21 -3.78 -4.87
CA LYS A 50 15.01 -3.15 -5.91
C LYS A 50 14.91 -3.96 -7.20
N PRO A 51 15.28 -3.37 -8.36
CA PRO A 51 15.40 -4.15 -9.58
C PRO A 51 16.41 -5.30 -9.41
N CYS A 52 16.03 -6.51 -9.83
CA CYS A 52 16.84 -7.73 -9.83
C CYS A 52 18.16 -7.58 -10.60
N LYS A 53 18.18 -6.69 -11.60
CA LYS A 53 19.35 -6.44 -12.45
C LYS A 53 20.43 -5.60 -11.77
N LEU A 54 20.11 -4.93 -10.67
CA LEU A 54 21.11 -4.23 -9.88
C LEU A 54 21.94 -5.23 -9.06
N ALA A 55 23.24 -5.00 -8.98
CA ALA A 55 24.15 -5.82 -8.20
C ALA A 55 23.77 -5.87 -6.71
N ASP A 56 24.24 -6.89 -6.01
CA ASP A 56 24.15 -7.00 -4.55
C ASP A 56 24.73 -5.74 -3.88
N GLY A 57 24.04 -5.24 -2.85
CA GLY A 57 24.43 -4.02 -2.13
C GLY A 57 24.07 -2.71 -2.85
N VAL A 58 23.54 -2.77 -4.07
CA VAL A 58 23.22 -1.59 -4.89
C VAL A 58 21.71 -1.44 -5.06
N ILE A 59 21.15 -0.35 -4.53
CA ILE A 59 19.71 -0.02 -4.65
C ILE A 59 19.37 1.00 -5.74
N ASN A 60 20.37 1.65 -6.34
CA ASN A 60 20.19 2.72 -7.34
C ASN A 60 20.92 2.39 -8.64
N TYR A 61 20.42 2.88 -9.77
CA TYR A 61 21.20 2.82 -11.01
C TYR A 61 22.43 3.72 -10.92
N ALA A 62 23.55 3.25 -11.47
CA ALA A 62 24.78 4.05 -11.55
C ALA A 62 24.63 5.25 -12.49
N SER A 63 23.70 5.17 -13.46
CA SER A 63 23.41 6.23 -14.40
C SER A 63 22.23 7.08 -13.93
N SER A 64 22.15 8.32 -14.40
CA SER A 64 20.96 9.16 -14.18
C SER A 64 19.73 8.67 -14.95
N PHE A 65 19.85 7.66 -15.82
CA PHE A 65 18.74 7.08 -16.55
C PHE A 65 18.17 5.88 -15.79
N ILE A 66 16.85 5.88 -15.59
CA ILE A 66 16.09 4.77 -14.99
C ILE A 66 15.24 4.16 -16.12
N PRO A 67 15.45 2.88 -16.48
CA PRO A 67 14.68 2.23 -17.53
C PRO A 67 13.23 1.96 -17.07
N THR A 68 12.31 1.90 -18.04
CA THR A 68 10.99 1.29 -17.82
C THR A 68 11.15 -0.23 -17.83
N GLU A 69 10.68 -0.90 -16.79
CA GLU A 69 10.86 -2.34 -16.62
C GLU A 69 9.55 -3.04 -16.24
N ALA A 70 9.46 -4.34 -16.51
CA ALA A 70 8.31 -5.12 -16.07
C ALA A 70 8.38 -5.35 -14.55
N VAL A 71 7.22 -5.47 -13.87
CA VAL A 71 7.18 -5.71 -12.42
C VAL A 71 7.96 -6.95 -11.97
N LYS A 72 8.05 -7.98 -12.82
CA LYS A 72 8.84 -9.21 -12.57
C LYS A 72 10.33 -8.94 -12.36
N GLU A 73 10.83 -7.81 -12.87
CA GLU A 73 12.21 -7.38 -12.65
C GLU A 73 12.43 -6.84 -11.23
N TYR A 74 11.41 -6.83 -10.36
CA TYR A 74 11.50 -6.44 -8.94
C TYR A 74 11.17 -7.58 -7.97
N GLY A 75 10.59 -8.69 -8.45
CA GLY A 75 10.09 -9.74 -7.58
C GLY A 75 9.02 -10.63 -8.20
N GLU A 76 8.61 -11.65 -7.45
CA GLU A 76 7.43 -12.47 -7.78
C GLU A 76 6.17 -11.66 -7.48
N PHE A 77 5.28 -11.57 -8.46
CA PHE A 77 4.09 -10.72 -8.41
C PHE A 77 2.82 -11.55 -8.50
N ALA A 78 1.81 -11.19 -7.71
CA ALA A 78 0.48 -11.78 -7.76
C ALA A 78 -0.63 -10.72 -7.66
N LEU A 79 -1.74 -11.00 -8.33
CA LEU A 79 -2.99 -10.25 -8.19
C LEU A 79 -4.04 -11.11 -7.54
N LEU A 80 -4.67 -10.56 -6.52
CA LEU A 80 -5.81 -11.12 -5.83
C LEU A 80 -7.01 -10.21 -5.98
N GLY A 81 -8.21 -10.78 -6.04
CA GLY A 81 -9.45 -10.02 -5.97
C GLY A 81 -10.57 -10.80 -5.32
N GLY A 82 -11.54 -10.07 -4.81
CA GLY A 82 -12.72 -10.65 -4.16
C GLY A 82 -14.01 -10.07 -4.73
N ARG A 83 -15.06 -10.90 -4.75
CA ARG A 83 -16.42 -10.50 -5.12
C ARG A 83 -17.45 -10.80 -4.02
N GLU A 84 -17.11 -11.68 -3.10
CA GLU A 84 -18.04 -12.25 -2.13
C GLU A 84 -17.50 -12.05 -0.71
N THR A 85 -18.40 -11.64 0.17
CA THR A 85 -18.15 -11.53 1.60
C THR A 85 -18.69 -12.75 2.33
N ASP A 86 -18.02 -13.15 3.41
CA ASP A 86 -18.52 -14.19 4.31
C ASP A 86 -19.67 -13.66 5.20
N ALA A 87 -20.19 -14.53 6.09
CA ALA A 87 -21.25 -14.15 7.02
C ALA A 87 -20.86 -13.04 8.01
N ALA A 88 -19.56 -12.83 8.23
CA ALA A 88 -19.02 -11.76 9.05
C ALA A 88 -18.74 -10.47 8.25
N GLY A 89 -18.97 -10.46 6.94
CA GLY A 89 -18.73 -9.33 6.04
C GLY A 89 -17.30 -9.25 5.49
N ASN A 90 -16.44 -10.23 5.77
CA ASN A 90 -15.06 -10.24 5.29
C ASN A 90 -14.99 -10.71 3.84
N LEU A 91 -14.28 -9.97 2.98
CA LEU A 91 -14.11 -10.31 1.58
C LEU A 91 -13.02 -11.36 1.40
N SER A 92 -13.42 -12.53 0.90
CA SER A 92 -12.47 -13.57 0.51
C SER A 92 -11.69 -13.15 -0.73
N LEU A 93 -10.36 -13.12 -0.61
CA LEU A 93 -9.48 -12.85 -1.73
C LEU A 93 -9.15 -14.14 -2.47
N ARG A 94 -9.33 -14.13 -3.79
CA ARG A 94 -9.03 -15.23 -4.70
C ARG A 94 -8.02 -14.81 -5.75
N LYS A 95 -7.28 -15.76 -6.29
CA LYS A 95 -6.18 -15.49 -7.23
C LYS A 95 -6.70 -15.09 -8.60
N ILE A 96 -6.30 -13.92 -9.08
CA ILE A 96 -6.51 -13.45 -10.46
C ILE A 96 -5.35 -13.89 -11.34
N SER A 97 -4.11 -13.64 -10.90
CA SER A 97 -2.91 -14.02 -11.66
C SER A 97 -1.66 -14.11 -10.78
N GLY A 98 -0.59 -14.65 -11.35
CA GLY A 98 0.73 -14.70 -10.74
C GLY A 98 0.91 -15.81 -9.70
N ASN A 99 2.03 -15.72 -8.98
CA ASN A 99 2.43 -16.67 -7.95
C ASN A 99 2.55 -15.95 -6.61
N ILE A 100 2.01 -16.59 -5.58
CA ILE A 100 2.11 -16.13 -4.21
C ILE A 100 3.18 -16.99 -3.54
N PRO A 101 4.02 -16.46 -2.64
CA PRO A 101 4.99 -17.27 -1.93
C PRO A 101 4.35 -18.49 -1.28
N ALA A 102 5.10 -19.61 -1.24
CA ALA A 102 4.68 -20.81 -0.54
C ALA A 102 4.34 -20.51 0.94
N ALA A 103 3.54 -21.37 1.56
CA ALA A 103 3.04 -21.20 2.94
C ALA A 103 2.12 -19.98 3.21
N SER A 104 1.85 -19.12 2.22
CA SER A 104 1.04 -17.91 2.43
C SER A 104 -0.41 -18.18 2.87
N GLY A 105 -0.94 -19.39 2.71
CA GLY A 105 -2.30 -19.74 3.15
C GLY A 105 -3.37 -18.91 2.42
N SER A 106 -4.29 -18.31 3.16
CA SER A 106 -5.37 -17.47 2.61
C SER A 106 -5.42 -16.08 3.23
N PHE A 107 -5.92 -15.12 2.44
CA PHE A 107 -6.13 -13.73 2.87
C PHE A 107 -7.60 -13.32 2.71
N MET A 108 -8.06 -12.48 3.62
CA MET A 108 -9.36 -11.83 3.54
C MET A 108 -9.24 -10.35 3.91
N LEU A 109 -10.06 -9.50 3.31
CA LEU A 109 -10.20 -8.12 3.76
C LEU A 109 -11.34 -8.04 4.78
N GLY A 110 -11.09 -7.42 5.93
CA GLY A 110 -12.03 -7.36 7.04
C GLY A 110 -13.28 -6.55 6.72
N ALA A 111 -14.39 -6.87 7.40
CA ALA A 111 -15.71 -6.27 7.18
C ALA A 111 -15.75 -4.72 7.27
N ASN A 112 -14.91 -4.09 8.09
CA ASN A 112 -14.84 -2.63 8.17
C ASN A 112 -14.26 -1.99 6.90
N ALA A 113 -13.54 -2.76 6.09
CA ALA A 113 -13.14 -2.36 4.73
C ALA A 113 -14.32 -2.26 3.76
N LEU A 114 -15.44 -2.91 4.11
CA LEU A 114 -16.61 -3.18 3.26
C LEU A 114 -17.90 -3.13 4.09
N ALA A 115 -18.28 -1.96 4.60
CA ALA A 115 -19.55 -1.88 5.32
C ALA A 115 -20.74 -2.01 4.34
N SER A 116 -21.56 -3.04 4.57
CA SER A 116 -22.88 -3.31 3.98
C SER A 116 -22.97 -3.53 2.46
N ALA A 117 -22.54 -4.71 1.98
CA ALA A 117 -23.32 -5.43 0.97
C ALA A 117 -24.54 -6.07 1.66
N GLY A 118 -25.40 -5.23 2.23
CA GLY A 118 -26.61 -5.66 2.91
C GLY A 118 -27.72 -5.97 1.91
N VAL A 119 -27.56 -6.99 1.08
CA VAL A 119 -28.68 -7.84 0.64
C VAL A 119 -28.10 -9.24 0.41
N SER A 120 -28.23 -10.09 1.43
CA SER A 120 -28.45 -11.52 1.20
C SER A 120 -29.55 -11.61 0.15
N CYS A 121 -29.21 -12.03 -1.08
CA CYS A 121 -30.20 -12.52 -2.02
C CYS A 121 -30.77 -13.83 -1.46
N GLY A 122 -31.61 -13.70 -0.43
CA GLY A 122 -32.56 -14.71 -0.03
C GLY A 122 -33.49 -14.96 -1.21
N GLY A 123 -33.11 -15.93 -2.04
CA GLY A 123 -33.99 -16.61 -2.97
C GLY A 123 -34.62 -15.75 -4.07
N LEU A 124 -33.83 -15.18 -5.00
CA LEU A 124 -34.33 -14.80 -6.33
C LEU A 124 -33.29 -15.08 -7.43
N CYS A 125 -32.77 -16.31 -7.45
CA CYS A 125 -32.32 -16.90 -8.70
C CYS A 125 -33.56 -17.37 -9.48
N ARG A 126 -34.08 -16.55 -10.41
CA ARG A 126 -34.64 -17.00 -11.70
C ARG A 126 -35.27 -15.87 -12.51
N SER A 127 -34.88 -15.88 -13.79
CA SER A 127 -35.63 -15.43 -14.97
C SER A 127 -35.68 -13.93 -15.27
N ALA A 128 -34.73 -13.51 -16.11
CA ALA A 128 -35.06 -12.62 -17.21
C ALA A 128 -34.56 -13.26 -18.52
N VAL A 129 -35.42 -14.10 -19.10
CA VAL A 129 -35.32 -14.44 -20.53
C VAL A 129 -35.87 -13.23 -21.27
N GLY A 130 -34.97 -12.43 -21.86
CA GLY A 130 -35.30 -11.31 -22.73
C GLY A 130 -34.53 -11.46 -24.02
N GLY A 131 -35.23 -11.83 -25.09
CA GLY A 131 -34.65 -12.16 -26.40
C GLY A 131 -33.89 -11.00 -27.03
N GLY A 132 -32.60 -11.24 -27.24
CA GLY A 132 -31.69 -10.44 -28.05
C GLY A 132 -30.40 -11.23 -28.11
N ALA A 133 -29.82 -11.43 -29.29
CA ALA A 133 -28.60 -12.20 -29.47
C ALA A 133 -27.43 -11.55 -28.73
N VAL A 134 -27.25 -11.92 -27.46
CA VAL A 134 -26.05 -11.68 -26.69
C VAL A 134 -25.04 -12.73 -27.09
N THR A 135 -23.95 -12.28 -27.71
CA THR A 135 -22.72 -13.06 -27.76
C THR A 135 -22.39 -13.48 -26.33
N SER A 136 -22.16 -14.78 -26.14
CA SER A 136 -21.97 -15.42 -24.83
C SER A 136 -20.69 -14.89 -24.16
N GLY A 137 -20.81 -13.75 -23.47
CA GLY A 137 -19.86 -13.27 -22.50
C GLY A 137 -20.52 -13.36 -21.14
N VAL A 138 -20.02 -14.24 -20.26
CA VAL A 138 -20.40 -14.23 -18.86
C VAL A 138 -19.94 -12.89 -18.30
N VAL A 139 -20.87 -11.95 -18.07
CA VAL A 139 -20.57 -10.72 -17.33
C VAL A 139 -20.35 -11.15 -15.88
N ALA A 140 -19.12 -11.50 -15.58
CA ALA A 140 -18.70 -11.78 -14.22
C ALA A 140 -18.83 -10.49 -13.40
N GLY A 141 -19.35 -10.59 -12.17
CA GLY A 141 -19.61 -9.42 -11.32
C GLY A 141 -18.35 -8.57 -11.07
N SER A 142 -18.55 -7.28 -10.77
CA SER A 142 -17.45 -6.39 -10.39
C SER A 142 -16.69 -6.87 -9.15
N LEU A 143 -15.38 -6.59 -9.06
CA LEU A 143 -14.59 -6.85 -7.86
C LEU A 143 -14.97 -5.86 -6.75
N LEU A 144 -15.15 -6.35 -5.52
CA LEU A 144 -15.30 -5.49 -4.33
C LEU A 144 -13.94 -4.95 -3.85
N GLY A 145 -12.86 -5.66 -4.15
CA GLY A 145 -11.50 -5.20 -3.90
C GLY A 145 -10.47 -6.01 -4.67
N VAL A 146 -9.35 -5.36 -4.97
CA VAL A 146 -8.18 -5.98 -5.61
C VAL A 146 -6.93 -5.66 -4.79
N ILE A 147 -6.04 -6.63 -4.64
CA ILE A 147 -4.74 -6.49 -3.99
C ILE A 147 -3.67 -6.98 -4.96
N ALA A 148 -2.60 -6.21 -5.08
CA ALA A 148 -1.38 -6.65 -5.72
C ALA A 148 -0.32 -6.94 -4.66
N MET A 149 0.35 -8.08 -4.78
CA MET A 149 1.41 -8.52 -3.87
C MET A 149 2.71 -8.67 -4.65
N LEU A 150 3.81 -8.20 -4.07
CA LEU A 150 5.15 -8.34 -4.63
C LEU A 150 6.08 -8.88 -3.56
N ALA A 151 6.60 -10.08 -3.81
CA ALA A 151 7.64 -10.71 -3.02
C ALA A 151 9.01 -10.36 -3.61
N PRO A 152 9.93 -9.73 -2.85
CA PRO A 152 11.28 -9.47 -3.33
C PRO A 152 11.98 -10.78 -3.73
N SER A 153 12.68 -10.77 -4.86
CA SER A 153 13.30 -11.96 -5.48
C SER A 153 14.73 -12.26 -5.01
N SER A 154 15.42 -11.31 -4.37
CA SER A 154 16.85 -11.43 -4.08
C SER A 154 17.10 -11.92 -2.64
N LEU A 155 17.07 -13.24 -2.46
CA LEU A 155 17.45 -13.87 -1.19
C LEU A 155 18.94 -13.61 -0.92
N GLY A 156 19.24 -12.90 0.18
CA GLY A 156 20.62 -12.67 0.65
C GLY A 156 21.30 -11.40 0.14
N ASP A 157 20.57 -10.51 -0.53
CA ASP A 157 21.08 -9.21 -0.95
C ASP A 157 21.30 -8.27 0.25
N SER A 158 22.54 -7.82 0.43
CA SER A 158 22.96 -6.94 1.51
C SER A 158 22.33 -5.54 1.47
N ALA A 159 21.75 -5.15 0.32
CA ALA A 159 21.01 -3.90 0.18
C ALA A 159 19.53 -4.03 0.59
N LEU A 160 19.04 -5.25 0.85
CA LEU A 160 17.67 -5.46 1.30
C LEU A 160 17.56 -5.46 2.81
N TYR A 161 16.39 -5.07 3.33
CA TYR A 161 16.11 -5.24 4.76
C TYR A 161 16.06 -6.72 5.13
N THR A 162 16.60 -7.07 6.29
CA THR A 162 16.33 -8.38 6.91
C THR A 162 14.95 -8.38 7.55
N GLU A 163 14.39 -9.57 7.81
CA GLU A 163 13.11 -9.68 8.52
C GLU A 163 13.19 -9.05 9.92
N GLU A 164 14.30 -9.25 10.62
CA GLU A 164 14.58 -8.68 11.95
C GLU A 164 14.56 -7.15 11.92
N GLN A 165 15.14 -6.54 10.88
CA GLN A 165 15.10 -5.10 10.70
C GLN A 165 13.66 -4.61 10.50
N LEU A 166 12.91 -5.23 9.58
CA LEU A 166 11.51 -4.87 9.32
C LEU A 166 10.62 -4.99 10.56
N LYS A 167 10.89 -5.96 11.45
CA LYS A 167 10.16 -6.11 12.72
C LYS A 167 10.24 -4.90 13.64
N SER A 168 11.23 -4.01 13.49
CA SER A 168 11.40 -2.81 14.31
C SER A 168 11.01 -1.47 13.64
N LEU A 169 10.86 -1.46 12.30
CA LEU A 169 10.64 -0.24 11.53
C LEU A 169 9.16 0.18 11.48
N SER A 170 8.85 1.46 11.61
CA SER A 170 7.49 1.97 11.32
C SER A 170 7.26 2.21 9.83
N ALA A 171 8.34 2.45 9.09
CA ALA A 171 8.34 2.63 7.64
C ALA A 171 9.64 2.07 7.03
N GLY A 172 9.54 1.55 5.81
CA GLY A 172 10.67 0.99 5.07
C GLY A 172 10.80 1.67 3.72
N ARG A 173 12.04 1.82 3.25
CA ARG A 173 12.34 2.27 1.89
C ARG A 173 11.89 1.19 0.89
N THR A 174 11.35 1.57 -0.25
CA THR A 174 11.07 0.69 -1.40
C THR A 174 11.51 1.37 -2.69
N ARG A 175 11.97 0.61 -3.69
CA ARG A 175 12.33 1.15 -5.02
C ARG A 175 11.18 1.11 -6.02
N VAL A 176 10.05 0.52 -5.63
CA VAL A 176 8.84 0.44 -6.45
C VAL A 176 7.60 0.81 -5.64
N ARG A 177 6.68 1.53 -6.28
CA ARG A 177 5.32 1.81 -5.80
C ARG A 177 4.36 1.43 -6.92
N LEU A 178 3.42 0.52 -6.65
CA LEU A 178 2.49 -0.02 -7.61
C LEU A 178 1.11 0.59 -7.43
N HIS A 179 0.34 0.63 -8.51
CA HIS A 179 -1.06 0.97 -8.54
C HIS A 179 -1.82 -0.10 -9.31
N ILE A 180 -3.02 -0.42 -8.83
CA ILE A 180 -3.95 -1.33 -9.47
C ILE A 180 -5.38 -0.81 -9.26
N GLU A 181 -6.23 -0.93 -10.26
CA GLU A 181 -7.65 -0.59 -10.16
C GLU A 181 -8.48 -1.42 -11.16
N GLU A 182 -9.75 -1.64 -10.84
CA GLU A 182 -10.74 -2.13 -11.81
C GLU A 182 -11.44 -0.93 -12.45
N GLN A 183 -11.44 -0.88 -13.77
CA GLN A 183 -12.10 0.15 -14.56
C GLN A 183 -13.61 -0.07 -14.64
N ALA A 184 -14.34 0.95 -15.10
CA ALA A 184 -15.80 0.89 -15.22
C ALA A 184 -16.30 -0.20 -16.18
N ASP A 185 -15.47 -0.66 -17.12
CA ASP A 185 -15.76 -1.76 -18.05
C ASP A 185 -15.40 -3.16 -17.49
N GLY A 186 -14.91 -3.22 -16.24
CA GLY A 186 -14.50 -4.46 -15.58
C GLY A 186 -13.07 -4.92 -15.92
N THR A 187 -12.34 -4.18 -16.75
CA THR A 187 -10.92 -4.47 -17.01
C THR A 187 -10.04 -3.97 -15.87
N LEU A 188 -8.86 -4.58 -15.71
CA LEU A 188 -7.88 -4.15 -14.71
C LEU A 188 -6.86 -3.20 -15.35
N LYS A 189 -6.63 -2.04 -14.71
CA LYS A 189 -5.52 -1.14 -15.02
C LYS A 189 -4.49 -1.24 -13.90
N GLY A 190 -3.21 -1.38 -14.25
CA GLY A 190 -2.14 -1.30 -13.29
C GLY A 190 -0.82 -0.84 -13.90
N TYR A 191 -0.01 -0.19 -13.07
CA TYR A 191 1.29 0.39 -13.40
C TYR A 191 2.06 0.62 -12.11
N GLY A 192 3.33 1.02 -12.20
CA GLY A 192 4.09 1.46 -11.04
C GLY A 192 5.11 2.51 -11.38
N TYR A 193 5.68 3.11 -10.34
CA TYR A 193 6.78 4.06 -10.45
C TYR A 193 8.00 3.55 -9.70
N ASN A 194 9.17 3.74 -10.30
CA ASN A 194 10.44 3.65 -9.59
C ASN A 194 10.61 4.90 -8.71
N THR A 195 11.07 4.72 -7.48
CA THR A 195 11.12 5.80 -6.46
C THR A 195 12.49 6.47 -6.32
N GLU A 196 13.54 5.98 -6.99
CA GLU A 196 14.93 6.41 -6.78
C GLU A 196 15.13 7.93 -6.88
N LYS A 197 14.42 8.59 -7.80
CA LYS A 197 14.50 10.05 -8.00
C LYS A 197 13.48 10.85 -7.18
N ARG A 198 12.63 10.19 -6.40
CA ARG A 198 11.52 10.77 -5.63
C ARG A 198 11.60 10.30 -4.20
N ARG A 199 12.50 10.91 -3.43
CA ARG A 199 12.69 10.60 -1.99
C ARG A 199 11.40 10.72 -1.17
N ASP A 200 10.48 11.58 -1.61
CA ASP A 200 9.14 11.73 -1.04
C ASP A 200 8.24 10.50 -1.26
N TRP A 201 8.59 9.58 -2.16
CA TRP A 201 7.83 8.37 -2.50
C TRP A 201 8.45 7.08 -1.96
N GLU A 202 9.71 7.14 -1.51
CA GLU A 202 10.50 5.96 -1.18
C GLU A 202 10.04 5.25 0.10
N MET A 203 9.49 5.98 1.07
CA MET A 203 9.13 5.44 2.37
C MET A 203 7.66 5.04 2.41
N ILE A 204 7.37 3.79 2.76
CA ILE A 204 6.01 3.27 3.00
C ILE A 204 5.89 2.64 4.38
N PRO A 205 4.68 2.61 4.97
CA PRO A 205 4.49 2.02 6.28
C PRO A 205 4.80 0.53 6.30
N VAL A 206 5.37 0.07 7.41
CA VAL A 206 5.59 -1.35 7.70
C VAL A 206 4.50 -1.81 8.66
N VAL A 207 3.66 -2.73 8.19
CA VAL A 207 2.52 -3.27 8.94
C VAL A 207 2.81 -4.71 9.31
N ARG A 208 2.41 -5.09 10.54
CA ARG A 208 2.64 -6.42 11.10
C ARG A 208 1.29 -7.09 11.37
N PHE A 209 1.23 -8.40 11.16
CA PHE A 209 0.13 -9.18 11.70
C PHE A 209 0.21 -9.27 13.22
N GLN A 210 -0.94 -9.11 13.87
CA GLN A 210 -1.13 -9.29 15.30
C GLN A 210 -2.27 -10.26 15.55
N ILE A 211 -2.18 -11.04 16.62
CA ILE A 211 -3.29 -11.91 17.04
C ILE A 211 -4.41 -11.04 17.60
N ARG A 212 -5.60 -11.11 17.01
CA ARG A 212 -6.86 -10.53 17.52
C ARG A 212 -7.95 -11.59 17.36
N ASP A 213 -8.64 -11.92 18.44
CA ASP A 213 -9.74 -12.91 18.44
C ASP A 213 -9.39 -14.23 17.74
N GLN A 214 -8.19 -14.77 18.04
CA GLN A 214 -7.62 -15.99 17.44
C GLN A 214 -7.31 -15.91 15.93
N GLN A 215 -7.41 -14.73 15.31
CA GLN A 215 -7.04 -14.47 13.93
C GLN A 215 -5.76 -13.62 13.84
N GLN A 216 -5.01 -13.76 12.74
CA GLN A 216 -3.88 -12.88 12.44
C GLN A 216 -4.40 -11.70 11.64
N VAL A 217 -4.34 -10.50 12.21
CA VAL A 217 -4.91 -9.27 11.64
C VAL A 217 -3.82 -8.21 11.47
N ALA A 218 -3.73 -7.64 10.29
CA ALA A 218 -2.90 -6.50 9.96
C ALA A 218 -3.81 -5.28 9.70
N ASP A 219 -3.59 -4.19 10.41
CA ASP A 219 -4.32 -2.93 10.23
C ASP A 219 -3.67 -2.12 9.11
N LEU A 220 -4.41 -1.88 8.04
CA LEU A 220 -3.95 -1.15 6.86
C LEU A 220 -4.39 0.33 6.88
N GLY A 221 -4.98 0.80 7.98
CA GLY A 221 -5.53 2.15 8.08
C GLY A 221 -6.87 2.31 7.37
N ASP A 222 -7.50 3.47 7.54
CA ASP A 222 -8.82 3.81 6.96
C ASP A 222 -9.93 2.78 7.29
N GLY A 223 -9.80 2.04 8.40
CA GLY A 223 -10.71 0.96 8.80
C GLY A 223 -10.59 -0.32 7.99
N VAL A 224 -9.58 -0.43 7.12
CA VAL A 224 -9.31 -1.64 6.35
C VAL A 224 -8.33 -2.53 7.11
N THR A 225 -8.70 -3.79 7.31
CA THR A 225 -7.81 -4.80 7.87
C THR A 225 -7.57 -5.94 6.88
N LEU A 226 -6.37 -6.50 6.90
CA LEU A 226 -6.07 -7.75 6.23
C LEU A 226 -6.03 -8.88 7.26
N ILE A 227 -6.84 -9.90 7.04
CA ILE A 227 -6.89 -11.11 7.86
C ILE A 227 -6.10 -12.17 7.12
N TRP A 228 -5.16 -12.81 7.83
CA TRP A 228 -4.35 -13.90 7.30
C TRP A 228 -4.64 -15.19 8.04
N THR A 229 -4.82 -16.26 7.28
CA THR A 229 -4.89 -17.62 7.81
C THR A 229 -3.71 -18.41 7.25
N PRO A 230 -2.77 -18.87 8.10
CA PRO A 230 -1.61 -19.62 7.64
C PRO A 230 -2.03 -20.93 6.97
N ALA A 231 -1.22 -21.42 6.04
CA ALA A 231 -1.41 -22.76 5.49
C ALA A 231 -1.27 -23.81 6.60
N VAL A 232 -2.16 -24.81 6.62
CA VAL A 232 -2.13 -25.91 7.60
C VAL A 232 -0.83 -26.71 7.51
N ASP A 233 -0.28 -26.82 6.30
CA ASP A 233 1.03 -27.41 6.04
C ASP A 233 1.91 -26.37 5.33
N PRO A 234 3.00 -25.89 5.95
CA PRO A 234 3.93 -24.92 5.35
C PRO A 234 4.61 -25.44 4.07
N SER A 235 4.66 -26.76 3.88
CA SER A 235 5.18 -27.40 2.66
C SER A 235 4.09 -27.60 1.59
N SER A 236 2.81 -27.43 1.94
CA SER A 236 1.72 -27.54 0.99
C SER A 236 1.70 -26.35 0.05
N THR A 237 1.61 -26.63 -1.24
CA THR A 237 1.28 -25.65 -2.29
C THR A 237 -0.20 -25.27 -2.28
N SER A 238 -0.91 -25.45 -1.14
CA SER A 238 -2.34 -25.18 -0.99
C SER A 238 -2.58 -23.68 -1.17
N GLY A 239 -2.68 -23.30 -2.43
CA GLY A 239 -2.67 -21.92 -2.86
C GLY A 239 -4.05 -21.31 -2.73
N ILE A 240 -4.07 -19.99 -2.66
CA ILE A 240 -5.29 -19.21 -2.75
C ILE A 240 -6.06 -19.64 -4.01
N PRO A 241 -7.33 -20.06 -3.88
CA PRO A 241 -8.10 -20.59 -4.99
C PRO A 241 -8.23 -19.55 -6.10
N PRO A 242 -8.30 -19.95 -7.38
CA PRO A 242 -8.53 -19.01 -8.47
C PRO A 242 -9.88 -18.30 -8.32
N LEU A 243 -9.95 -17.06 -8.80
CA LEU A 243 -11.20 -16.33 -8.91
C LEU A 243 -11.95 -16.82 -10.15
N GLU A 244 -13.15 -17.36 -9.97
CA GLU A 244 -14.00 -17.79 -11.08
C GLU A 244 -14.30 -16.62 -12.01
N ALA A 245 -14.11 -16.80 -13.32
CA ALA A 245 -14.22 -15.74 -14.32
C ALA A 245 -13.45 -14.45 -13.92
N ALA A 246 -12.19 -14.61 -13.50
CA ALA A 246 -11.31 -13.49 -13.19
C ALA A 246 -11.11 -12.56 -14.40
N PRO A 247 -11.03 -11.24 -14.20
CA PRO A 247 -10.64 -10.33 -15.27
C PRO A 247 -9.21 -10.61 -15.74
N GLN A 248 -8.90 -10.27 -16.98
CA GLN A 248 -7.56 -10.42 -17.51
C GLN A 248 -6.58 -9.48 -16.77
N ALA A 249 -5.51 -10.06 -16.23
CA ALA A 249 -4.45 -9.28 -15.60
C ALA A 249 -3.66 -8.46 -16.64
N PRO A 250 -3.45 -7.16 -16.42
CA PRO A 250 -2.69 -6.33 -17.33
C PRO A 250 -1.19 -6.58 -17.14
N PRO A 251 -0.36 -6.34 -18.18
CA PRO A 251 1.08 -6.23 -17.98
C PRO A 251 1.38 -5.01 -17.12
N ILE A 252 2.10 -5.19 -16.01
CA ILE A 252 2.49 -4.11 -15.11
C ILE A 252 3.90 -3.63 -15.46
N TRP A 253 3.99 -2.37 -15.86
CA TRP A 253 5.25 -1.66 -16.14
C TRP A 253 5.58 -0.69 -15.02
N ILE A 254 6.86 -0.63 -14.66
CA ILE A 254 7.43 0.27 -13.66
C ILE A 254 8.15 1.39 -14.42
N TYR A 255 7.63 2.59 -14.30
CA TYR A 255 8.10 3.75 -15.05
C TYR A 255 9.05 4.61 -14.21
N PRO A 256 10.01 5.31 -14.83
CA PRO A 256 10.69 6.41 -14.17
C PRO A 256 9.68 7.55 -13.88
N PRO A 257 9.86 8.33 -12.82
CA PRO A 257 8.95 9.41 -12.45
C PRO A 257 9.16 10.65 -13.35
N THR A 258 8.75 10.57 -14.62
CA THR A 258 8.91 11.62 -15.64
C THR A 258 7.57 11.98 -16.30
N GLU A 259 7.47 13.18 -16.88
CA GLU A 259 6.26 13.62 -17.61
C GLU A 259 5.91 12.70 -18.79
N GLN A 260 6.91 12.06 -19.40
CA GLN A 260 6.68 11.09 -20.47
C GLN A 260 5.89 9.87 -19.97
N ALA A 261 6.13 9.41 -18.74
CA ALA A 261 5.37 8.31 -18.15
C ALA A 261 3.88 8.68 -18.00
N ASP A 262 3.58 9.93 -17.64
CA ASP A 262 2.21 10.40 -17.42
C ASP A 262 1.37 10.40 -18.70
N THR A 263 2.01 10.65 -19.85
CA THR A 263 1.37 10.55 -21.17
C THR A 263 1.05 9.10 -21.54
N ILE A 264 1.91 8.15 -21.14
CA ILE A 264 1.73 6.72 -21.44
C ILE A 264 0.67 6.09 -20.53
N ILE A 265 0.68 6.40 -19.23
CA ILE A 265 -0.22 5.79 -18.24
C ILE A 265 -1.66 6.32 -18.37
N VAL A 266 -1.83 7.51 -18.96
CA VAL A 266 -3.11 8.21 -19.15
C VAL A 266 -3.85 8.44 -17.83
N SER A 267 -3.83 9.66 -17.32
CA SER A 267 -4.41 10.05 -16.02
C SER A 267 -3.88 9.18 -14.86
N PRO A 268 -2.57 9.24 -14.56
CA PRO A 268 -2.01 8.51 -13.43
C PRO A 268 -2.48 9.08 -12.08
N LEU A 269 -2.63 8.18 -11.11
CA LEU A 269 -2.58 8.47 -9.69
C LEU A 269 -1.13 8.33 -9.24
N TYR A 270 -0.68 9.16 -8.30
CA TYR A 270 0.71 9.15 -7.84
C TYR A 270 0.86 8.48 -6.48
N PRO A 271 2.06 7.98 -6.12
CA PRO A 271 2.29 7.18 -4.91
C PRO A 271 1.74 7.72 -3.58
N PRO A 272 1.74 9.04 -3.31
CA PRO A 272 1.12 9.56 -2.09
C PRO A 272 -0.38 9.22 -1.92
N GLU A 273 -1.06 8.84 -3.01
CA GLU A 273 -2.47 8.43 -3.01
C GLU A 273 -2.66 6.91 -2.92
N TYR A 274 -1.58 6.13 -2.98
CA TYR A 274 -1.65 4.67 -2.92
C TYR A 274 -1.85 4.20 -1.48
N GLN A 275 -2.59 3.10 -1.33
CA GLN A 275 -2.70 2.37 -0.07
C GLN A 275 -1.80 1.14 -0.16
N ASP A 276 -0.52 1.34 0.12
CA ASP A 276 0.49 0.32 0.01
C ASP A 276 1.43 0.26 1.21
N PHE A 277 1.89 -0.96 1.50
CA PHE A 277 2.51 -1.32 2.76
C PHE A 277 3.58 -2.40 2.56
N ILE A 278 4.54 -2.44 3.47
CA ILE A 278 5.37 -3.63 3.68
C ILE A 278 4.68 -4.46 4.77
N LEU A 279 4.23 -5.65 4.41
CA LEU A 279 3.52 -6.58 5.27
C LEU A 279 4.50 -7.60 5.85
N VAL A 280 4.62 -7.63 7.18
CA VAL A 280 5.53 -8.52 7.92
C VAL A 280 4.71 -9.60 8.63
N PHE A 281 5.06 -10.86 8.35
CA PHE A 281 4.40 -12.04 8.91
C PHE A 281 4.98 -12.42 10.28
N PRO A 282 4.22 -13.16 11.11
CA PRO A 282 4.72 -13.63 12.40
C PRO A 282 5.98 -14.51 12.25
N PRO A 283 6.93 -14.46 13.21
CA PRO A 283 8.13 -15.28 13.18
C PRO A 283 7.82 -16.78 13.10
N GLY A 284 8.59 -17.51 12.31
CA GLY A 284 8.42 -18.97 12.14
C GLY A 284 7.23 -19.38 11.27
N SER A 285 6.50 -18.43 10.67
CA SER A 285 5.41 -18.72 9.72
C SER A 285 5.89 -19.35 8.41
N GLY A 286 7.17 -19.19 8.07
CA GLY A 286 7.72 -19.60 6.77
C GLY A 286 7.32 -18.69 5.60
N VAL A 287 6.61 -17.58 5.87
CA VAL A 287 6.19 -16.61 4.86
C VAL A 287 7.06 -15.37 4.94
N GLN A 288 7.78 -15.08 3.85
CA GLN A 288 8.60 -13.87 3.77
C GLN A 288 7.72 -12.60 3.75
N PRO A 289 8.23 -11.45 4.23
CA PRO A 289 7.54 -10.18 4.09
C PRO A 289 7.18 -9.83 2.65
N LEU A 290 6.08 -9.12 2.45
CA LEU A 290 5.50 -8.78 1.15
C LEU A 290 5.31 -7.28 1.00
N TYR A 291 5.52 -6.74 -0.20
CA TYR A 291 4.93 -5.45 -0.57
C TYR A 291 3.48 -5.71 -1.00
N ILE A 292 2.55 -4.94 -0.48
CA ILE A 292 1.14 -5.01 -0.90
C ILE A 292 0.67 -3.61 -1.32
N VAL A 293 -0.16 -3.56 -2.35
CA VAL A 293 -1.01 -2.39 -2.64
C VAL A 293 -2.44 -2.86 -2.81
N MET A 294 -3.38 -2.08 -2.30
CA MET A 294 -4.79 -2.39 -2.42
C MET A 294 -5.58 -1.27 -3.09
N ASN A 295 -6.57 -1.70 -3.85
CA ASN A 295 -7.67 -0.86 -4.29
C ASN A 295 -8.96 -1.58 -3.94
N VAL A 296 -9.46 -1.24 -2.77
CA VAL A 296 -10.76 -1.67 -2.29
C VAL A 296 -11.79 -0.64 -2.73
N ARG A 297 -12.94 -1.08 -3.24
CA ARG A 297 -14.06 -0.18 -3.50
C ARG A 297 -14.51 0.31 -2.15
N LYS A 298 -13.99 1.48 -1.76
CA LYS A 298 -14.22 2.13 -0.47
C LYS A 298 -15.72 2.20 -0.23
N THR A 299 -16.21 1.27 0.59
CA THR A 299 -17.55 1.13 1.18
C THR A 299 -18.66 1.84 0.44
N SER A 300 -19.56 1.16 -0.27
CA SER A 300 -20.83 1.80 -0.63
C SER A 300 -21.63 2.12 0.62
N GLY A 301 -22.35 3.23 0.65
CA GLY A 301 -23.18 3.56 1.80
C GLY A 301 -24.10 4.73 1.54
N THR A 302 -25.10 4.84 2.40
CA THR A 302 -26.10 5.91 2.36
C THR A 302 -25.59 7.08 3.20
N ALA A 303 -25.66 8.30 2.67
CA ALA A 303 -25.31 9.48 3.45
C ALA A 303 -26.34 9.76 4.56
N SER A 304 -25.84 10.07 5.75
CA SER A 304 -26.61 10.38 6.96
C SER A 304 -26.10 11.68 7.59
N GLY A 305 -26.72 12.12 8.69
CA GLY A 305 -26.32 13.34 9.41
C GLY A 305 -27.01 14.60 8.90
N GLU A 306 -26.98 15.64 9.73
CA GLU A 306 -27.73 16.88 9.50
C GLU A 306 -26.87 17.96 8.82
N GLY A 307 -25.61 18.08 9.17
CA GLY A 307 -24.78 19.25 8.90
C GLY A 307 -25.13 20.42 9.84
N GLU A 308 -24.45 21.55 9.65
CA GLU A 308 -24.56 22.72 10.53
C GLU A 308 -24.93 23.98 9.74
N ASP A 309 -25.64 24.90 10.40
CA ASP A 309 -25.94 26.22 9.85
C ASP A 309 -24.68 27.08 9.83
N ILE A 310 -24.26 27.53 8.64
CA ILE A 310 -23.03 28.29 8.47
C ILE A 310 -23.30 29.79 8.58
N GLN A 311 -22.61 30.45 9.50
CA GLN A 311 -22.61 31.92 9.60
C GLN A 311 -21.33 32.50 8.97
N GLY A 312 -21.49 33.41 8.02
CA GLY A 312 -20.37 34.13 7.39
C GLY A 312 -19.62 33.33 6.32
N VAL A 313 -18.30 33.52 6.25
CA VAL A 313 -17.45 32.89 5.22
C VAL A 313 -17.10 31.47 5.63
N TRP A 314 -17.64 30.49 4.91
CA TRP A 314 -17.61 29.09 5.30
C TRP A 314 -16.19 28.54 5.51
N LEU A 315 -15.31 28.69 4.52
CA LEU A 315 -13.96 28.10 4.56
C LEU A 315 -12.94 28.89 5.39
N ILE A 316 -13.33 29.98 6.06
CA ILE A 316 -12.38 30.84 6.79
C ILE A 316 -11.70 30.12 7.95
N GLY A 317 -12.41 29.19 8.61
CA GLY A 317 -11.90 28.41 9.74
C GLY A 317 -11.26 27.08 9.36
N ALA A 318 -11.23 26.72 8.07
CA ALA A 318 -10.79 25.40 7.61
C ALA A 318 -9.28 25.16 7.83
N ASN A 319 -8.53 26.19 8.20
CA ASN A 319 -7.09 26.14 8.46
C ASN A 319 -6.74 26.04 9.96
N SER A 320 -7.71 25.75 10.84
CA SER A 320 -7.51 25.71 12.28
C SER A 320 -8.43 24.69 12.96
N GLY A 321 -8.05 24.22 14.14
CA GLY A 321 -8.84 23.26 14.92
C GLY A 321 -9.16 22.01 14.09
N VAL A 322 -10.36 21.45 14.28
CA VAL A 322 -10.85 20.27 13.53
C VAL A 322 -11.32 20.59 12.10
N GLY A 323 -11.22 21.86 11.67
CA GLY A 323 -11.77 22.35 10.40
C GLY A 323 -13.21 22.86 10.54
N VAL A 324 -13.88 23.06 9.40
CA VAL A 324 -15.24 23.64 9.36
C VAL A 324 -16.30 22.58 9.09
N PRO A 325 -17.49 22.70 9.68
CA PRO A 325 -18.57 21.73 9.49
C PRO A 325 -19.14 21.76 8.08
N ILE A 326 -19.85 20.69 7.74
CA ILE A 326 -20.58 20.61 6.47
C ILE A 326 -21.84 21.47 6.55
N PRO A 327 -22.13 22.32 5.54
CA PRO A 327 -23.34 23.13 5.53
C PRO A 327 -24.60 22.27 5.53
N LYS A 328 -25.60 22.64 6.34
CA LYS A 328 -26.89 21.94 6.45
C LYS A 328 -27.59 21.72 5.11
N GLU A 329 -27.58 22.72 4.22
CA GLU A 329 -28.17 22.60 2.86
C GLU A 329 -27.53 21.46 2.05
N VAL A 330 -26.22 21.25 2.22
CA VAL A 330 -25.51 20.13 1.59
C VAL A 330 -25.81 18.82 2.30
N GLY A 331 -25.95 18.86 3.63
CA GLY A 331 -26.53 17.78 4.44
C GLY A 331 -27.81 17.24 3.83
N ASP A 332 -28.81 18.12 3.71
CA ASP A 332 -30.13 17.82 3.17
C ASP A 332 -30.08 17.30 1.72
N ALA A 333 -29.20 17.85 0.88
CA ALA A 333 -29.07 17.45 -0.53
C ALA A 333 -28.42 16.07 -0.73
N LEU A 334 -27.67 15.59 0.27
CA LEU A 334 -26.96 14.31 0.21
C LEU A 334 -27.65 13.22 1.03
N ARG A 335 -28.34 13.57 2.12
CA ARG A 335 -28.97 12.62 3.05
C ARG A 335 -29.87 11.62 2.33
N GLY A 336 -29.76 10.35 2.71
CA GLY A 336 -30.55 9.26 2.13
C GLY A 336 -30.10 8.81 0.74
N ARG A 337 -29.07 9.44 0.14
CA ARG A 337 -28.53 9.01 -1.16
C ARG A 337 -27.45 7.95 -0.98
N ASP A 338 -27.52 6.92 -1.80
CA ASP A 338 -26.49 5.89 -1.86
C ASP A 338 -25.31 6.31 -2.73
N PHE A 339 -24.12 6.13 -2.18
CA PHE A 339 -22.86 6.36 -2.89
C PHE A 339 -22.12 5.05 -3.02
N LYS A 340 -21.57 4.80 -4.21
CA LYS A 340 -20.74 3.62 -4.49
C LYS A 340 -19.32 3.74 -3.94
N SER A 341 -18.90 4.94 -3.57
CA SER A 341 -17.62 5.21 -2.93
C SER A 341 -17.56 6.59 -2.29
N PHE A 342 -16.64 6.79 -1.34
CA PHE A 342 -16.39 8.10 -0.75
C PHE A 342 -15.94 9.13 -1.79
N ASN A 343 -15.29 8.70 -2.88
CA ASN A 343 -14.96 9.58 -4.00
C ASN A 343 -16.20 10.05 -4.76
N ALA A 344 -17.18 9.16 -4.98
CA ALA A 344 -18.47 9.52 -5.57
C ALA A 344 -19.25 10.49 -4.66
N PHE A 345 -19.25 10.22 -3.35
CA PHE A 345 -19.79 11.13 -2.35
C PHE A 345 -19.11 12.49 -2.39
N ARG A 346 -17.77 12.55 -2.34
CA ARG A 346 -17.00 13.80 -2.39
C ARG A 346 -17.28 14.61 -3.66
N ALA A 347 -17.43 13.94 -4.80
CA ALA A 347 -17.80 14.61 -6.05
C ALA A 347 -19.23 15.17 -6.01
N ALA A 348 -20.18 14.42 -5.45
CA ALA A 348 -21.55 14.89 -5.24
C ALA A 348 -21.62 16.02 -4.21
N PHE A 349 -20.81 15.96 -3.16
CA PHE A 349 -20.66 16.98 -2.12
C PHE A 349 -20.22 18.31 -2.72
N TRP A 350 -19.15 18.34 -3.53
CA TRP A 350 -18.71 19.59 -4.14
C TRP A 350 -19.70 20.13 -5.17
N LYS A 351 -20.43 19.25 -5.87
CA LYS A 351 -21.54 19.68 -6.73
C LYS A 351 -22.68 20.27 -5.92
N ALA A 352 -23.06 19.66 -4.79
CA ALA A 352 -24.10 20.18 -3.91
C ALA A 352 -23.73 21.58 -3.37
N ILE A 353 -22.48 21.81 -2.97
CA ILE A 353 -22.00 23.15 -2.61
C ILE A 353 -22.22 24.15 -3.75
N ALA A 354 -22.02 23.73 -5.01
CA ALA A 354 -22.18 24.60 -6.17
C ALA A 354 -23.63 25.06 -6.42
N GLU A 355 -24.60 24.36 -5.83
CA GLU A 355 -26.04 24.69 -5.88
C GLU A 355 -26.51 25.54 -4.69
N THR A 356 -25.62 25.85 -3.74
CA THR A 356 -25.92 26.72 -2.58
C THR A 356 -25.40 28.14 -2.78
N ALA A 357 -25.84 29.09 -1.96
CA ALA A 357 -25.30 30.45 -1.95
C ALA A 357 -23.80 30.52 -1.57
N ILE A 358 -23.26 29.47 -0.93
CA ILE A 358 -21.83 29.39 -0.56
C ILE A 358 -20.93 29.43 -1.81
N VAL A 359 -21.40 28.99 -2.97
CA VAL A 359 -20.62 29.02 -4.21
C VAL A 359 -20.17 30.43 -4.58
N GLU A 360 -20.91 31.46 -4.17
CA GLU A 360 -20.58 32.87 -4.44
C GLU A 360 -19.36 33.35 -3.65
N GLN A 361 -18.97 32.63 -2.59
CA GLN A 361 -17.76 32.91 -1.82
C GLN A 361 -16.48 32.49 -2.56
N PHE A 362 -16.59 31.75 -3.67
CA PHE A 362 -15.43 31.24 -4.41
C PHE A 362 -15.02 32.12 -5.59
N VAL A 363 -13.71 32.12 -5.88
CA VAL A 363 -13.19 32.66 -7.15
C VAL A 363 -13.63 31.81 -8.34
N LYS A 364 -13.71 32.42 -9.53
CA LYS A 364 -14.21 31.78 -10.77
C LYS A 364 -13.58 30.41 -11.07
N GLN A 365 -12.27 30.25 -10.85
CA GLN A 365 -11.59 28.97 -11.05
C GLN A 365 -12.12 27.89 -10.11
N ASN A 366 -12.36 28.23 -8.85
CA ASN A 366 -12.90 27.30 -7.86
C ASN A 366 -14.37 26.98 -8.13
N ILE A 367 -15.18 27.96 -8.58
CA ILE A 367 -16.56 27.71 -9.03
C ILE A 367 -16.60 26.63 -10.12
N SER A 368 -15.73 26.73 -11.14
CA SER A 368 -15.63 25.73 -12.20
C SER A 368 -15.27 24.34 -11.66
N ARG A 369 -14.34 24.27 -10.71
CA ARG A 369 -13.92 23.01 -10.07
C ARG A 369 -15.08 22.36 -9.32
N VAL A 370 -15.76 23.10 -8.44
CA VAL A 370 -16.83 22.54 -7.59
C VAL A 370 -18.02 22.08 -8.44
N ARG A 371 -18.40 22.82 -9.49
CA ARG A 371 -19.42 22.39 -10.46
C ARG A 371 -19.07 21.09 -11.17
N SER A 372 -17.77 20.82 -11.39
CA SER A 372 -17.30 19.54 -11.94
C SER A 372 -17.12 18.43 -10.90
N GLY A 373 -17.49 18.67 -9.63
CA GLY A 373 -17.31 17.72 -8.53
C GLY A 373 -15.88 17.65 -7.99
N ARG A 374 -15.04 18.65 -8.26
CA ARG A 374 -13.67 18.73 -7.76
C ARG A 374 -13.58 19.70 -6.59
N ALA A 375 -12.77 19.35 -5.60
CA ALA A 375 -12.50 20.23 -4.47
C ALA A 375 -11.91 21.58 -4.94
N PRO A 376 -12.32 22.70 -4.32
CA PRO A 376 -11.73 24.00 -4.57
C PRO A 376 -10.26 24.00 -4.11
N ARG A 377 -9.43 24.83 -4.76
CA ARG A 377 -8.04 25.03 -4.34
C ARG A 377 -8.01 25.86 -3.05
N ALA A 378 -7.16 25.44 -2.12
CA ALA A 378 -6.84 26.20 -0.91
C ALA A 378 -5.90 27.36 -1.24
N ARG A 379 -5.68 28.26 -0.27
CA ARG A 379 -4.64 29.29 -0.40
C ARG A 379 -3.27 28.61 -0.46
N GLU A 380 -2.31 29.25 -1.11
CA GLU A 380 -0.95 28.70 -1.24
C GLU A 380 -0.30 28.48 0.14
N ILE A 381 -0.48 29.40 1.07
CA ILE A 381 0.01 29.28 2.45
C ILE A 381 -0.57 28.07 3.19
N ASP A 382 -1.81 27.69 2.88
CA ASP A 382 -2.51 26.57 3.49
C ASP A 382 -2.29 25.24 2.72
N SER A 383 -1.57 25.29 1.60
CA SER A 383 -1.19 24.14 0.79
C SER A 383 0.15 23.56 1.27
N ILE A 384 0.39 22.29 0.97
CA ILE A 384 1.64 21.60 1.32
C ILE A 384 2.01 20.55 0.26
N GLY A 385 3.16 20.74 -0.40
CA GLY A 385 3.59 19.90 -1.52
C GLY A 385 2.53 19.87 -2.63
N GLY A 386 2.18 18.67 -3.11
CA GLY A 386 1.11 18.48 -4.11
C GLY A 386 -0.31 18.63 -3.57
N ARG A 387 -0.51 18.71 -2.24
CA ARG A 387 -1.83 18.85 -1.62
C ARG A 387 -2.20 20.33 -1.59
N MET A 388 -3.00 20.75 -2.57
CA MET A 388 -3.40 22.16 -2.74
C MET A 388 -4.90 22.37 -2.80
N SER A 389 -5.72 21.36 -2.49
CA SER A 389 -7.18 21.47 -2.50
C SER A 389 -7.71 21.22 -1.10
N TYR A 390 -8.87 21.77 -0.77
CA TYR A 390 -9.54 21.44 0.50
C TYR A 390 -9.85 19.93 0.57
N GLU A 391 -9.80 19.40 1.77
CA GLU A 391 -9.90 17.96 2.06
C GLU A 391 -11.06 17.72 3.04
N LEU A 392 -11.69 16.54 2.92
CA LEU A 392 -12.68 16.07 3.90
C LEU A 392 -11.96 15.21 4.93
N HIS A 393 -12.24 15.48 6.20
CA HIS A 393 -11.68 14.81 7.37
C HIS A 393 -12.80 14.19 8.19
N HIS A 394 -12.61 12.97 8.68
CA HIS A 394 -13.52 12.33 9.63
C HIS A 394 -13.09 12.66 11.07
N LEU A 395 -14.03 13.14 11.90
CA LEU A 395 -13.77 13.48 13.31
C LEU A 395 -13.50 12.23 14.15
N GLU A 396 -14.43 11.29 14.12
CA GLU A 396 -14.22 9.93 14.58
C GLU A 396 -13.72 9.13 13.40
N ARG A 397 -12.54 8.53 13.56
CA ARG A 397 -11.90 7.77 12.49
C ARG A 397 -12.80 6.62 12.09
N VAL A 398 -12.87 6.36 10.78
CA VAL A 398 -13.56 5.18 10.24
C VAL A 398 -13.03 3.87 10.85
N SER A 399 -11.74 3.82 11.20
CA SER A 399 -11.12 2.69 11.89
C SER A 399 -11.61 2.48 13.33
N GLU A 400 -12.16 3.51 13.96
CA GLU A 400 -12.62 3.50 15.34
C GLU A 400 -14.15 3.38 15.44
N GLY A 401 -14.84 3.21 14.30
CA GLY A 401 -16.29 3.05 14.22
C GLY A 401 -17.03 4.27 13.64
N GLY A 402 -16.31 5.34 13.31
CA GLY A 402 -16.89 6.56 12.75
C GLY A 402 -17.58 6.35 11.41
N GLY A 403 -18.74 6.99 11.23
CA GLY A 403 -19.55 6.86 10.00
C GLY A 403 -18.81 7.39 8.76
N VAL A 404 -18.72 6.58 7.71
CA VAL A 404 -18.03 6.93 6.45
C VAL A 404 -18.74 8.06 5.70
N TYR A 405 -20.07 8.00 5.64
CA TYR A 405 -20.95 8.95 4.96
C TYR A 405 -21.81 9.76 5.93
N ASP A 406 -21.44 9.74 7.21
CA ASP A 406 -22.09 10.56 8.21
C ASP A 406 -21.56 11.99 8.09
N ILE A 407 -22.44 12.90 7.66
CA ILE A 407 -22.12 14.29 7.38
C ILE A 407 -21.68 15.02 8.65
N ASP A 408 -22.20 14.62 9.81
CA ASP A 408 -21.85 15.22 11.10
C ASP A 408 -20.45 14.79 11.56
N ASN A 409 -20.01 13.61 11.11
CA ASN A 409 -18.66 13.10 11.30
C ASN A 409 -17.63 13.75 10.34
N LEU A 410 -18.03 14.62 9.42
CA LEU A 410 -17.13 15.20 8.43
C LEU A 410 -16.78 16.67 8.72
N ARG A 411 -15.54 17.05 8.43
CA ARG A 411 -15.05 18.44 8.43
C ARG A 411 -14.27 18.77 7.18
N VAL A 412 -14.39 20.00 6.69
CA VAL A 412 -13.56 20.52 5.61
C VAL A 412 -12.31 21.17 6.19
N ASN A 413 -11.16 20.75 5.69
CA ASN A 413 -9.86 21.20 6.14
C ASN A 413 -8.99 21.70 4.99
N THR A 414 -8.06 22.60 5.30
CA THR A 414 -6.93 22.87 4.42
C THR A 414 -5.89 21.75 4.54
N PRO A 415 -5.10 21.49 3.47
CA PRO A 415 -4.05 20.46 3.50
C PRO A 415 -3.09 20.57 4.69
N ARG A 416 -2.65 21.79 5.01
CA ARG A 416 -1.73 22.03 6.13
C ARG A 416 -2.39 21.68 7.47
N ASN A 417 -3.59 22.21 7.73
CA ASN A 417 -4.29 21.92 9.00
C ASN A 417 -4.62 20.43 9.16
N HIS A 418 -5.03 19.76 8.07
CA HIS A 418 -5.32 18.34 8.12
C HIS A 418 -4.09 17.50 8.50
N ILE A 419 -2.89 17.88 8.04
CA ILE A 419 -1.65 17.22 8.47
C ILE A 419 -1.36 17.48 9.94
N ASP A 420 -1.57 18.71 10.41
CA ASP A 420 -1.30 19.08 11.78
C ASP A 420 -2.23 18.33 12.76
N LEU A 421 -3.51 18.16 12.41
CA LEU A 421 -4.47 17.33 13.16
C LEU A 421 -3.97 15.88 13.34
N HIS A 422 -3.57 15.23 12.25
CA HIS A 422 -3.04 13.85 12.29
C HIS A 422 -1.70 13.73 13.00
N ARG A 423 -0.96 14.83 13.18
CA ARG A 423 0.26 14.88 14.00
C ARG A 423 -0.05 15.03 15.47
N SER A 424 -1.01 15.89 15.84
CA SER A 424 -1.39 16.11 17.24
C SER A 424 -2.09 14.92 17.88
N GLU A 425 -2.80 14.09 17.11
CA GLU A 425 -3.46 12.87 17.61
C GLU A 425 -2.50 11.69 17.86
N LYS A 426 -1.22 11.83 17.48
CA LYS A 426 -0.19 10.78 17.67
C LYS A 426 0.75 11.05 18.84
N GLY A 427 0.60 12.20 19.51
CA GLY A 427 1.29 12.54 20.75
C GLY A 427 0.35 12.34 21.93
#